data_AF-R6GS36-F1
#
_entry.id   AF-R6GS36-F1
#
_cell.length_a   1.000
_cell.length_b   1.000
_cell.length_c   1.000
_cell.angle_alpha   90.00
_cell.angle_beta   90.00
_cell.angle_gamma   90.00
#
_symmetry.space_group_name_H-M   'P 1'
#
loop_
_entity.id
_entity.type
_entity.pdbx_description
1 polymer ?
#
loop_
_entity_poly.entity_id
_entity_poly.type
_entity_poly.pdbx_seq_one_letter_code
_entity_poly.pdbx_strand_id
1 'polypeptide(L)'
;MEKLYGLDTNDILLPNLVIPSLTDKELEKIYRQLKPIATVDEIKYYLKEYSLQQLRYYSYMQDFASSISERLDSSLIDPIDEFICLHKFHYYGSFTPTIAEVLSQVPEHLIDDSNAFEIVEYPTKMADVARYFEAFEKGYHLSKVRTYKIKNENI
;
A
#
# COMPACT_ATOMS: atom_id res chain seq x y z
N MET A 1 12.56 -10.53 -7.85
CA MET A 1 12.35 -9.33 -7.02
C MET A 1 12.92 -9.61 -5.65
N GLU A 2 13.83 -8.76 -5.17
CA GLU A 2 14.32 -8.83 -3.79
C GLU A 2 13.17 -8.51 -2.85
N LYS A 3 12.90 -9.45 -1.94
CA LYS A 3 11.91 -9.28 -0.89
C LYS A 3 12.41 -8.18 0.04
N LEU A 4 11.51 -7.30 0.49
CA LEU A 4 11.79 -6.32 1.53
C LEU A 4 12.43 -7.01 2.75
N TYR A 5 11.96 -8.19 3.11
CA TYR A 5 12.53 -8.95 4.23
C TYR A 5 13.74 -9.83 3.87
N GLY A 6 14.25 -9.74 2.65
CA GLY A 6 15.46 -10.43 2.18
C GLY A 6 16.69 -9.51 2.08
N LEU A 7 16.53 -8.20 2.30
CA LEU A 7 17.60 -7.21 2.32
C LEU A 7 18.26 -7.15 3.70
N ASP A 8 19.56 -6.86 3.74
CA ASP A 8 20.28 -6.61 4.99
C ASP A 8 19.80 -5.25 5.56
N THR A 9 19.54 -5.20 6.87
CA THR A 9 18.89 -4.04 7.51
C THR A 9 19.72 -2.75 7.40
N ASN A 10 21.00 -2.87 7.07
CA ASN A 10 21.93 -1.76 6.87
C ASN A 10 21.68 -0.97 5.58
N ASP A 11 20.91 -1.51 4.63
CA ASP A 11 20.67 -0.88 3.32
C ASP A 11 19.43 0.02 3.30
N ILE A 12 18.57 -0.04 4.32
CA ILE A 12 17.35 0.78 4.39
C ILE A 12 17.56 1.97 5.33
N LEU A 13 18.04 3.06 4.77
CA LEU A 13 18.01 4.35 5.45
C LEU A 13 16.55 4.83 5.54
N LEU A 14 15.99 4.85 6.75
CA LEU A 14 14.67 5.44 7.04
C LEU A 14 14.84 6.81 7.73
N PRO A 15 15.22 7.87 7.01
CA PRO A 15 15.32 9.20 7.60
C PRO A 15 13.94 9.65 8.06
N ASN A 16 13.80 9.90 9.36
CA ASN A 16 12.56 10.32 10.04
C ASN A 16 11.39 9.34 9.91
N LEU A 17 11.29 8.42 10.88
CA LEU A 17 10.15 7.52 11.07
C LEU A 17 8.88 8.28 11.48
N VAL A 18 8.21 8.90 10.50
CA VAL A 18 6.96 9.64 10.67
C VAL A 18 6.03 9.27 9.53
N ILE A 19 4.77 8.95 9.87
CA ILE A 19 3.70 8.79 8.88
C ILE A 19 3.05 10.17 8.68
N PRO A 20 3.10 10.75 7.48
CA PRO A 20 2.46 12.03 7.21
C PRO A 20 0.94 11.93 7.39
N SER A 21 0.32 12.99 7.90
CA SER A 21 -1.14 13.11 7.95
C SER A 21 -1.65 13.93 6.77
N LEU A 22 -2.64 13.41 6.06
CA LEU A 22 -3.38 14.14 5.03
C LEU A 22 -4.68 14.68 5.62
N THR A 23 -5.08 15.90 5.25
CA THR A 23 -6.46 16.35 5.42
C THR A 23 -7.42 15.50 4.59
N ASP A 24 -8.72 15.55 4.89
CA ASP A 24 -9.70 14.76 4.14
C ASP A 24 -9.77 15.16 2.66
N LYS A 25 -9.62 16.46 2.36
CA LYS A 25 -9.58 16.96 0.98
C LYS A 25 -8.38 16.43 0.21
N GLU A 26 -7.20 16.40 0.83
CA GLU A 26 -5.99 15.85 0.21
C GLU A 26 -6.11 14.35 0.00
N LEU A 27 -6.58 13.63 1.02
CA LEU A 27 -6.80 12.19 0.93
C LEU A 27 -7.76 11.84 -0.22
N GLU A 28 -8.91 12.51 -0.32
CA GLU A 28 -9.84 12.26 -1.42
C GLU A 28 -9.25 12.61 -2.79
N LYS A 29 -8.48 13.71 -2.87
CA LYS A 29 -7.83 14.12 -4.12
C LYS A 29 -6.88 13.03 -4.61
N ILE A 30 -5.96 12.58 -3.75
CA ILE A 30 -4.99 11.54 -4.09
C ILE A 30 -5.71 10.22 -4.36
N TYR A 31 -6.69 9.85 -3.55
CA TYR A 31 -7.48 8.61 -3.75
C TYR A 31 -8.24 8.59 -5.08
N ARG A 32 -8.70 9.74 -5.59
CA ARG A 32 -9.31 9.82 -6.93
C ARG A 32 -8.30 9.57 -8.05
N GLN A 33 -7.02 9.89 -7.83
CA GLN A 33 -5.95 9.69 -8.80
C GLN A 33 -5.35 8.28 -8.71
N LEU A 34 -5.15 7.78 -7.50
CA LEU A 34 -4.44 6.54 -7.21
C LEU A 34 -5.35 5.56 -6.45
N LYS A 35 -5.89 4.57 -7.18
CA LYS A 35 -6.84 3.60 -6.65
C LYS A 35 -6.16 2.31 -6.17
N PRO A 36 -6.58 1.72 -5.04
CA PRO A 36 -6.04 0.44 -4.61
C PRO A 36 -6.53 -0.68 -5.53
N ILE A 37 -5.63 -1.60 -5.83
CA ILE A 37 -5.91 -2.89 -6.48
C ILE A 37 -5.37 -4.03 -5.61
N ALA A 38 -5.79 -5.25 -5.92
CA ALA A 38 -5.34 -6.45 -5.20
C ALA A 38 -5.08 -7.62 -6.15
N THR A 39 -4.10 -8.44 -5.82
CA THR A 39 -3.85 -9.72 -6.47
C THR A 39 -4.41 -10.86 -5.62
N VAL A 40 -5.23 -11.72 -6.24
CA VAL A 40 -5.69 -12.99 -5.67
C VAL A 40 -5.41 -14.08 -6.69
N ASP A 41 -4.73 -15.16 -6.28
CA ASP A 41 -4.36 -16.28 -7.16
C ASP A 41 -3.74 -15.80 -8.50
N GLU A 42 -2.78 -14.87 -8.40
CA GLU A 42 -2.06 -14.26 -9.53
C GLU A 42 -2.90 -13.34 -10.44
N ILE A 43 -4.19 -13.16 -10.14
CA ILE A 43 -5.11 -12.31 -10.91
C ILE A 43 -5.30 -10.97 -10.18
N LYS A 44 -5.17 -9.86 -10.91
CA LYS A 44 -5.39 -8.50 -10.37
C LYS A 44 -6.86 -8.09 -10.47
N TYR A 45 -7.34 -7.39 -9.44
CA TYR A 45 -8.72 -6.94 -9.29
C TYR A 45 -8.81 -5.48 -8.87
N TYR A 46 -9.80 -4.79 -9.40
CA TYR A 46 -10.26 -3.50 -8.92
C TYR A 46 -10.96 -3.74 -7.61
N LEU A 47 -10.78 -2.79 -6.69
CA LEU A 47 -11.50 -2.79 -5.44
C LEU A 47 -12.72 -1.86 -5.53
N LYS A 48 -13.72 -2.12 -4.69
CA LYS A 48 -14.87 -1.25 -4.51
C LYS A 48 -14.44 0.15 -4.05
N GLU A 49 -15.32 1.13 -4.24
CA GLU A 49 -15.07 2.48 -3.73
C GLU A 49 -15.16 2.50 -2.20
N TYR A 50 -14.19 3.15 -1.56
CA TYR A 50 -14.12 3.30 -0.11
C TYR A 50 -14.59 4.69 0.35
N SER A 51 -15.33 4.74 1.44
CA SER A 51 -15.64 6.00 2.13
C SER A 51 -14.41 6.57 2.82
N LEU A 52 -14.40 7.88 3.13
CA LEU A 52 -13.33 8.52 3.91
C LEU A 52 -12.99 7.77 5.21
N GLN A 53 -14.00 7.29 5.93
CA GLN A 53 -13.79 6.53 7.15
C GLN A 53 -13.08 5.20 6.87
N GLN A 54 -13.46 4.50 5.80
CA GLN A 54 -12.78 3.27 5.41
C GLN A 54 -11.35 3.55 4.97
N LEU A 55 -11.10 4.60 4.19
CA LEU A 55 -9.74 4.98 3.80
C LEU A 55 -8.81 5.15 5.01
N ARG A 56 -9.30 5.77 6.10
CA ARG A 56 -8.51 6.06 7.32
C ARG A 56 -8.21 4.86 8.19
N TYR A 57 -9.12 3.90 8.27
CA TYR A 57 -9.10 2.89 9.34
C TYR A 57 -9.13 1.46 8.83
N TYR A 58 -9.32 1.25 7.53
CA TYR A 58 -9.46 -0.06 6.95
C TYR A 58 -8.29 -0.39 6.01
N SER A 59 -7.76 -1.59 6.18
CA SER A 59 -6.90 -2.23 5.20
C SER A 59 -7.74 -3.21 4.39
N TYR A 60 -7.73 -3.05 3.06
CA TYR A 60 -8.45 -3.95 2.17
C TYR A 60 -7.95 -5.39 2.18
N MET A 61 -6.79 -5.63 2.80
CA MET A 61 -6.23 -6.97 2.95
C MET A 61 -6.89 -7.80 4.05
N GLN A 62 -7.64 -7.18 4.96
CA GLN A 62 -8.31 -7.88 6.07
C GLN A 62 -9.55 -8.64 5.60
N ASP A 63 -10.25 -8.13 4.59
CA ASP A 63 -11.39 -8.79 3.95
C ASP A 63 -11.36 -8.48 2.44
N PHE A 64 -10.47 -9.21 1.77
CA PHE A 64 -10.27 -9.12 0.32
C PHE A 64 -11.52 -9.52 -0.45
N ALA A 65 -12.17 -10.61 -0.05
CA ALA A 65 -13.31 -11.17 -0.79
C ALA A 65 -14.46 -10.17 -0.88
N SER A 66 -14.74 -9.39 0.18
CA SER A 66 -15.77 -8.35 0.14
C SER A 66 -15.32 -7.05 -0.52
N SER A 67 -14.02 -6.91 -0.82
CA SER A 67 -13.41 -5.70 -1.37
C SER A 67 -13.29 -5.73 -2.89
N ILE A 68 -13.22 -6.92 -3.49
CA ILE A 68 -13.08 -7.10 -4.94
C ILE A 68 -14.35 -6.66 -5.68
N SER A 69 -14.15 -5.97 -6.80
CA SER A 69 -15.21 -5.55 -7.72
C SER A 69 -15.10 -6.28 -9.06
N GLU A 70 -14.04 -6.02 -9.83
CA GLU A 70 -13.88 -6.49 -11.20
C GLU A 70 -12.45 -6.97 -11.46
N ARG A 71 -12.29 -7.98 -12.32
CA ARG A 71 -10.98 -8.47 -12.76
C ARG A 71 -10.35 -7.49 -13.73
N LEU A 72 -9.06 -7.17 -13.55
CA LEU A 72 -8.29 -6.40 -14.53
C LEU A 72 -7.68 -7.33 -15.58
N ASP A 73 -7.64 -6.84 -16.81
CA ASP A 73 -6.77 -7.40 -17.84
C ASP A 73 -5.31 -7.09 -17.49
N SER A 74 -4.50 -8.13 -17.30
CA SER A 74 -3.08 -8.01 -17.00
C SER A 74 -2.27 -7.35 -18.12
N SER A 75 -2.77 -7.36 -19.36
CA SER A 75 -2.13 -6.69 -20.50
C SER A 75 -2.13 -5.15 -20.39
N LEU A 76 -3.02 -4.61 -19.55
CA LEU A 76 -3.21 -3.17 -19.36
C LEU A 76 -2.44 -2.61 -18.18
N ILE A 77 -1.74 -3.45 -17.40
CA ILE A 77 -1.16 -3.06 -16.11
C ILE A 77 0.35 -3.02 -16.22
N ASP A 78 0.90 -1.81 -16.25
CA ASP A 78 2.35 -1.62 -16.22
C ASP A 78 2.79 -1.28 -14.78
N PRO A 79 3.71 -2.06 -14.17
CA PRO A 79 4.32 -1.65 -12.91
C PRO A 79 5.21 -0.43 -13.12
N ILE A 80 5.12 0.56 -12.23
CA ILE A 80 5.91 1.79 -12.30
C ILE A 80 7.09 1.71 -11.34
N ASP A 81 6.84 1.71 -10.03
CA ASP A 81 7.90 1.58 -9.02
C ASP A 81 7.37 1.01 -7.70
N GLU A 82 8.29 0.72 -6.77
CA GLU A 82 8.01 0.26 -5.41
C GLU A 82 8.51 1.27 -4.39
N PHE A 83 7.77 1.41 -3.29
CA PHE A 83 8.21 2.19 -2.13
C PHE A 83 7.86 1.49 -0.83
N ILE A 84 8.54 1.93 0.23
CA ILE A 84 8.33 1.42 1.58
C ILE A 84 7.29 2.29 2.29
N CYS A 85 6.25 1.66 2.80
CA CYS A 85 5.19 2.29 3.56
C CYS A 85 5.37 1.97 5.05
N LEU A 86 5.55 3.00 5.88
CA LEU A 86 5.44 2.87 7.33
C LEU A 86 3.97 2.79 7.74
N HIS A 87 3.64 1.95 8.71
CA HIS A 87 2.27 1.89 9.23
C HIS A 87 2.20 1.44 10.67
N LYS A 88 1.07 1.71 11.33
CA LYS A 88 0.81 1.28 12.71
C LYS A 88 -0.09 0.06 12.77
N PHE A 89 -0.24 -0.49 13.98
CA PHE A 89 -1.32 -1.42 14.30
C PHE A 89 -2.68 -0.74 14.22
N HIS A 90 -3.58 -1.30 13.42
CA HIS A 90 -4.98 -0.88 13.35
C HIS A 90 -5.93 -1.95 13.89
N TYR A 91 -5.53 -3.22 13.81
CA TYR A 91 -6.29 -4.35 14.33
C TYR A 91 -5.33 -5.41 14.88
N TYR A 92 -5.70 -6.05 15.98
CA TYR A 92 -4.84 -7.03 16.64
C TYR A 92 -4.52 -8.20 15.70
N GLY A 93 -3.23 -8.46 15.47
CA GLY A 93 -2.78 -9.51 14.56
C GLY A 93 -2.82 -9.16 13.06
N SER A 94 -3.17 -7.92 12.68
CA SER A 94 -3.06 -7.44 11.31
C SER A 94 -1.91 -6.45 11.17
N PHE A 95 -0.93 -6.79 10.32
CA PHE A 95 0.22 -5.94 10.00
C PHE A 95 0.10 -5.38 8.59
N THR A 96 -1.04 -4.79 8.27
CA THR A 96 -1.26 -4.21 6.95
C THR A 96 -1.56 -2.72 7.08
N PRO A 97 -1.03 -1.87 6.20
CA PRO A 97 -1.30 -0.44 6.24
C PRO A 97 -2.76 -0.17 5.87
N THR A 98 -3.31 0.90 6.43
CA THR A 98 -4.57 1.47 5.92
C THR A 98 -4.32 2.13 4.56
N ILE A 99 -5.39 2.35 3.79
CA ILE A 99 -5.27 3.05 2.51
C ILE A 99 -4.72 4.47 2.72
N ALA A 100 -5.15 5.17 3.77
CA ALA A 100 -4.67 6.53 4.06
C ALA A 100 -3.19 6.59 4.41
N GLU A 101 -2.65 5.59 5.13
CA GLU A 101 -1.20 5.50 5.40
C GLU A 101 -0.40 5.29 4.13
N VAL A 102 -0.88 4.43 3.22
CA VAL A 102 -0.24 4.25 1.92
C VAL A 102 -0.24 5.57 1.13
N LEU A 103 -1.41 6.19 0.98
CA LEU A 103 -1.58 7.40 0.18
C LEU A 103 -0.81 8.60 0.74
N SER A 104 -0.59 8.69 2.05
CA SER A 104 0.18 9.78 2.65
C SER A 104 1.70 9.66 2.46
N GLN A 105 2.18 8.52 1.94
CA GLN A 105 3.60 8.23 1.77
C GLN A 105 4.00 7.97 0.32
N VAL A 106 3.06 8.06 -0.63
CA VAL A 106 3.39 7.94 -2.05
C VAL A 106 4.30 9.12 -2.45
N PRO A 107 5.49 8.85 -3.00
CA PRO A 107 6.35 9.89 -3.57
C PRO A 107 5.60 10.71 -4.63
N GLU A 108 5.76 12.03 -4.63
CA GLU A 108 5.00 12.93 -5.53
C GLU A 108 5.09 12.53 -7.00
N HIS A 109 6.29 12.17 -7.48
CA HIS A 109 6.49 11.71 -8.86
C HIS A 109 5.65 10.46 -9.21
N LEU A 110 5.45 9.54 -8.25
CA LEU A 110 4.63 8.35 -8.49
C LEU A 110 3.14 8.68 -8.51
N ILE A 111 2.68 9.75 -7.86
CA ILE A 111 1.28 10.20 -7.95
C ILE A 111 0.96 10.67 -9.37
N ASP A 112 1.90 11.34 -10.04
CA ASP A 112 1.70 11.85 -11.40
C ASP A 112 1.79 10.72 -12.45
N ASP A 113 2.70 9.77 -12.25
CA ASP A 113 2.97 8.71 -13.23
C ASP A 113 2.00 7.52 -13.12
N SER A 114 1.45 7.27 -11.93
CA SER A 114 0.63 6.10 -11.64
C SER A 114 -0.85 6.43 -11.48
N ASN A 115 -1.73 5.43 -11.62
CA ASN A 115 -3.16 5.56 -11.30
C ASN A 115 -3.69 4.42 -10.40
N ALA A 116 -2.83 3.47 -10.03
CA ALA A 116 -3.17 2.43 -9.09
C ALA A 116 -1.99 2.06 -8.18
N PHE A 117 -2.29 1.41 -7.06
CA PHE A 117 -1.29 0.87 -6.14
C PHE A 117 -1.74 -0.46 -5.51
N GLU A 118 -0.76 -1.23 -5.01
CA GLU A 118 -0.99 -2.48 -4.31
C GLU A 118 0.02 -2.68 -3.18
N ILE A 119 -0.44 -3.17 -2.03
CA ILE A 119 0.44 -3.70 -0.98
C ILE A 119 0.92 -5.09 -1.42
N VAL A 120 2.19 -5.20 -1.83
CA VAL A 120 2.77 -6.42 -2.42
C VAL A 120 3.57 -7.25 -1.42
N GLU A 121 3.98 -6.66 -0.30
CA GLU A 121 4.67 -7.36 0.79
C GLU A 121 4.35 -6.67 2.12
N TYR A 122 4.06 -7.47 3.16
CA TYR A 122 3.68 -6.99 4.48
C TYR A 122 4.07 -8.03 5.54
N PRO A 123 4.24 -7.65 6.82
CA PRO A 123 4.58 -8.62 7.85
C PRO A 123 3.43 -9.61 8.05
N THR A 124 3.73 -10.90 8.23
CA THR A 124 2.69 -11.92 8.47
C THR A 124 2.74 -12.49 9.88
N LYS A 125 3.85 -12.25 10.58
CA LYS A 125 4.11 -12.68 11.96
C LYS A 125 4.96 -11.65 12.69
N MET A 126 4.96 -11.71 14.03
CA MET A 126 5.80 -10.87 14.90
C MET A 126 7.28 -10.87 14.49
N ALA A 127 7.80 -12.02 14.07
CA ALA A 127 9.19 -12.13 13.64
C ALA A 127 9.51 -11.31 12.38
N ASP A 128 8.52 -10.99 11.53
CA ASP A 128 8.72 -10.13 10.37
C ASP A 128 8.71 -8.66 10.79
N VAL A 129 7.84 -8.30 11.73
CA VAL A 129 7.76 -6.97 12.33
C VAL A 129 9.07 -6.59 13.03
N ALA A 130 9.62 -7.51 13.83
CA ALA A 130 10.83 -7.28 14.61
C ALA A 130 12.13 -7.21 13.77
N ARG A 131 12.07 -7.51 12.45
CA ARG A 131 13.25 -7.41 11.57
C ARG A 131 13.76 -5.98 11.44
N TYR A 132 12.87 -5.00 11.58
CA TYR A 132 13.19 -3.59 11.52
C TYR A 132 13.11 -2.97 12.90
N PHE A 133 14.10 -3.31 13.74
CA PHE A 133 14.08 -3.02 15.16
C PHE A 133 13.86 -1.53 15.45
N GLU A 134 14.53 -0.62 14.74
CA GLU A 134 14.38 0.83 14.95
C GLU A 134 12.95 1.33 14.65
N ALA A 135 12.30 0.81 13.60
CA ALA A 135 10.92 1.14 13.27
C ALA A 135 9.96 0.55 14.31
N PHE A 136 10.19 -0.71 14.67
CA PHE A 136 9.41 -1.44 15.66
C PHE A 136 9.45 -0.79 17.04
N GLU A 137 10.62 -0.34 17.51
CA GLU A 137 10.76 0.37 18.80
C GLU A 137 9.96 1.68 18.84
N LYS A 138 9.72 2.29 17.67
CA LYS A 138 8.86 3.48 17.54
C LYS A 138 7.39 3.15 17.26
N GLY A 139 7.02 1.87 17.29
CA GLY A 139 5.66 1.38 17.08
C GLY A 139 5.22 1.35 15.61
N TYR A 140 6.18 1.33 14.68
CA TYR A 140 5.93 1.24 13.25
C TYR A 140 6.27 -0.13 12.69
N HIS A 141 5.56 -0.48 11.62
CA HIS A 141 5.81 -1.61 10.76
C HIS A 141 6.08 -1.11 9.35
N LEU A 142 6.65 -1.98 8.53
CA LEU A 142 6.97 -1.66 7.14
C LEU A 142 6.22 -2.62 6.24
N SER A 143 5.65 -2.09 5.16
CA SER A 143 5.12 -2.85 4.05
C SER A 143 5.73 -2.31 2.75
N LYS A 144 5.79 -3.14 1.72
CA LYS A 144 6.16 -2.72 0.36
C LYS A 144 4.91 -2.48 -0.46
N VAL A 145 4.85 -1.33 -1.10
CA VAL A 145 3.77 -0.94 -1.98
C VAL A 145 4.33 -0.79 -3.39
N ARG A 146 3.63 -1.32 -4.38
CA ARG A 146 3.93 -1.11 -5.80
C ARG A 146 2.87 -0.21 -6.41
N THR A 147 3.30 0.76 -7.22
CA THR A 147 2.40 1.57 -8.03
C THR A 147 2.34 1.06 -9.46
N TYR A 148 1.24 1.34 -10.13
CA TYR A 148 0.97 0.88 -11.49
C TYR A 148 0.36 1.99 -12.32
N LYS A 149 0.63 1.93 -13.62
CA LYS A 149 -0.13 2.62 -14.65
C LYS A 149 -1.03 1.60 -15.34
N ILE A 150 -2.32 1.72 -15.09
CA ILE A 150 -3.35 0.99 -15.82
C ILE A 150 -3.70 1.81 -17.06
N LYS A 151 -3.47 1.24 -18.23
CA LYS A 151 -3.88 1.83 -19.51
C LYS A 151 -5.40 1.84 -19.57
N ASN A 152 -5.97 2.98 -19.98
CA ASN A 152 -7.40 3.01 -20.29
C ASN A 152 -7.67 2.01 -21.42
N GLU A 153 -8.72 1.21 -21.28
CA GLU A 153 -9.32 0.57 -22.45
C GLU A 153 -9.66 1.70 -23.43
N ASN A 154 -9.08 1.67 -24.63
CA ASN A 154 -9.48 2.60 -25.68
C ASN A 154 -10.99 2.40 -25.91
N ILE A 155 -11.80 3.36 -25.47
CA ILE A 155 -13.18 3.54 -25.94
C ILE A 155 -13.11 4.38 -27.22
#